data_AF-A0A7S2AH63-F1
#
_entry.id   AF-A0A7S2AH63-F1
#
_cell.length_a   1.000
_cell.length_b   1.000
_cell.length_c   1.000
_cell.angle_alpha   90.00
_cell.angle_beta   90.00
_cell.angle_gamma   90.00
#
_symmetry.space_group_name_H-M   'P 1'
#
loop_
_entity.id
_entity.type
_entity.pdbx_description
1 polymer ?
#
loop_
_entity_poly.entity_id
_entity_poly.type
_entity_poly.pdbx_seq_one_letter_code
_entity_poly.pdbx_strand_id
1 'polypeptide(L)'
;DESRRVFIIGVSGPSGAGKSTLSKRLAADFDSPLLPIEMDWFLVPKRMPKDPKYGKNWETPEGVDFRALVSDLQWVATTLSRASNVPEAMEVGLAGFEMNILRKNQAGRPLTCAPIVIIVEGFLLFYDTALCGMFNSHMWLEANYETCLGRRHKRGKASRKRSVEELADWFNDMVWSHHLKNRVKQLANAPDPLRLDGVETPDDIFERALAYCQKAMRQWRTSSPPITSTRGASPGMRTRAESRGRVEESWRHETGQDEDHRWMDTSKASRADDCWWKDKYEVRQAKRKRRENGSVEGGEVVHKIRRRLPSTHGDSMSRHGSREASRRPKTPPRRPAKEKADANRRPKTPARRQVEKGRARCGGRAEKK
;
A
#
# COMPACT_ATOMS: atom_id res chain seq x y z
N ASP A 1 0.78 -8.85 41.37
CA ASP A 1 0.24 -8.35 40.11
C ASP A 1 1.18 -8.83 39.01
N GLU A 2 0.97 -10.06 38.55
CA GLU A 2 1.80 -10.61 37.48
C GLU A 2 1.27 -10.06 36.16
N SER A 3 2.04 -9.16 35.54
CA SER A 3 1.70 -8.64 34.23
C SER A 3 1.72 -9.78 33.20
N ARG A 4 0.64 -9.91 32.44
CA ARG A 4 0.55 -10.88 31.37
C ARG A 4 1.55 -10.55 30.28
N ARG A 5 2.21 -11.58 29.79
CA ARG A 5 3.16 -11.52 28.67
C ARG A 5 2.43 -11.19 27.35
N VAL A 6 2.99 -10.28 26.56
CA VAL A 6 2.51 -9.95 25.21
C VAL A 6 3.61 -10.25 24.20
N PHE A 7 3.26 -10.97 23.15
CA PHE A 7 4.18 -11.38 22.08
C PHE A 7 3.77 -10.70 20.78
N ILE A 8 4.67 -9.92 20.19
CA ILE A 8 4.39 -9.09 19.01
C ILE A 8 5.11 -9.66 17.80
N ILE A 9 4.35 -9.90 16.74
CA ILE A 9 4.81 -10.48 15.49
C ILE A 9 4.76 -9.40 14.40
N GLY A 10 5.88 -9.17 13.71
CA GLY A 10 5.96 -8.30 12.54
C GLY A 10 5.99 -9.10 11.24
N VAL A 11 5.11 -8.78 10.29
CA VAL A 11 5.06 -9.37 8.94
C VAL A 11 5.27 -8.29 7.88
N SER A 12 6.41 -8.32 7.19
CA SER A 12 6.76 -7.35 6.15
C SER A 12 7.03 -8.00 4.79
N GLY A 13 7.20 -7.16 3.76
CA GLY A 13 7.38 -7.56 2.36
C GLY A 13 6.53 -6.77 1.36
N PRO A 14 6.69 -6.98 0.04
CA PRO A 14 6.10 -6.14 -0.99
C PRO A 14 4.56 -6.19 -1.03
N SER A 15 3.95 -5.19 -1.66
CA SER A 15 2.51 -5.23 -1.98
C SER A 15 2.22 -6.47 -2.85
N GLY A 16 1.15 -7.20 -2.54
CA GLY A 16 0.77 -8.41 -3.28
C GLY A 16 1.49 -9.70 -2.84
N ALA A 17 2.40 -9.66 -1.87
CA ALA A 17 3.12 -10.86 -1.41
C ALA A 17 2.25 -11.87 -0.63
N GLY A 18 1.15 -11.41 0.00
CA GLY A 18 0.26 -12.27 0.80
C GLY A 18 0.27 -11.99 2.32
N LYS A 19 0.92 -10.91 2.76
CA LYS A 19 1.10 -10.55 4.19
C LYS A 19 -0.20 -10.57 4.98
N SER A 20 -1.20 -9.81 4.54
CA SER A 20 -2.47 -9.68 5.26
C SER A 20 -3.21 -11.02 5.38
N THR A 21 -3.07 -11.92 4.40
CA THR A 21 -3.63 -13.28 4.46
C THR A 21 -2.93 -14.10 5.54
N LEU A 22 -1.60 -14.11 5.55
CA LEU A 22 -0.80 -14.79 6.57
C LEU A 22 -1.11 -14.25 7.98
N SER A 23 -1.10 -12.93 8.14
CA SER A 23 -1.34 -12.26 9.43
C SER A 23 -2.72 -12.59 10.01
N LYS A 24 -3.76 -12.63 9.18
CA LYS A 24 -5.13 -13.01 9.62
C LYS A 24 -5.19 -14.46 10.08
N ARG A 25 -4.52 -15.36 9.35
CA ARG A 25 -4.48 -16.78 9.70
C ARG A 25 -3.71 -17.03 10.99
N LEU A 26 -2.57 -16.36 11.19
CA LEU A 26 -1.81 -16.40 12.44
C LEU A 26 -2.62 -15.84 13.62
N ALA A 27 -3.33 -14.71 13.43
CA ALA A 27 -4.18 -14.14 14.47
C ALA A 27 -5.30 -15.10 14.90
N ALA A 28 -5.89 -15.82 13.94
CA ALA A 28 -6.89 -16.83 14.21
C ALA A 28 -6.31 -18.03 14.96
N ASP A 29 -5.18 -18.57 14.51
CA ASP A 29 -4.53 -19.75 15.08
C ASP A 29 -4.03 -19.53 16.51
N PHE A 30 -3.45 -18.35 16.78
CA PHE A 30 -3.02 -17.96 18.13
C PHE A 30 -4.16 -17.53 19.05
N ASP A 31 -5.43 -17.65 18.61
CA ASP A 31 -6.61 -17.15 19.34
C ASP A 31 -6.42 -15.70 19.83
N SER A 32 -5.77 -14.86 19.01
CA SER A 32 -5.57 -13.45 19.35
C SER A 32 -6.94 -12.78 19.49
N PRO A 33 -7.19 -11.97 20.53
CA PRO A 33 -8.42 -11.20 20.64
C PRO A 33 -8.47 -10.05 19.61
N LEU A 34 -7.35 -9.79 18.91
CA LEU A 34 -7.17 -8.66 18.01
C LEU A 34 -7.12 -9.10 16.54
N LEU A 35 -7.58 -8.23 15.66
CA LEU A 35 -7.27 -8.23 14.25
C LEU A 35 -5.81 -7.76 14.07
N PRO A 36 -5.11 -8.20 13.00
CA PRO A 36 -3.81 -7.64 12.67
C PRO A 36 -3.88 -6.11 12.54
N ILE A 37 -2.87 -5.43 13.08
CA ILE A 37 -2.70 -3.98 12.94
C ILE A 37 -2.01 -3.73 11.59
N GLU A 38 -2.67 -2.99 10.70
CA GLU A 38 -2.15 -2.69 9.36
C GLU A 38 -1.42 -1.34 9.40
N MET A 39 -0.14 -1.33 8.97
CA MET A 39 0.67 -0.11 8.86
C MET A 39 0.04 0.93 7.92
N ASP A 40 -0.79 0.49 6.96
CA ASP A 40 -1.48 1.35 6.01
C ASP A 40 -2.42 2.36 6.71
N TRP A 41 -2.90 2.07 7.94
CA TRP A 41 -3.72 3.01 8.74
C TRP A 41 -2.91 4.20 9.28
N PHE A 42 -1.59 4.16 9.15
CA PHE A 42 -0.66 5.20 9.60
C PHE A 42 -0.05 6.00 8.43
N LEU A 43 -0.58 5.83 7.22
CA LEU A 43 -0.19 6.62 6.06
C LEU A 43 -0.77 8.04 6.14
N VAL A 44 0.09 9.05 6.04
CA VAL A 44 -0.25 10.47 6.13
C VAL A 44 -0.11 11.12 4.74
N PRO A 45 -1.21 11.32 3.98
CA PRO A 45 -1.14 11.77 2.59
C PRO A 45 -0.50 13.14 2.37
N LYS A 46 -0.42 13.98 3.41
CA LYS A 46 0.23 15.30 3.36
C LYS A 46 1.76 15.22 3.41
N ARG A 47 2.33 14.12 3.92
CA ARG A 47 3.79 13.91 4.00
C ARG A 47 4.35 13.21 2.76
N MET A 48 3.48 12.69 1.90
CA MET A 48 3.89 11.95 0.70
C MET A 48 4.44 12.90 -0.36
N PRO A 49 5.63 12.64 -0.91
CA PRO A 49 6.14 13.39 -2.04
C PRO A 49 5.26 13.14 -3.27
N LYS A 50 5.28 14.10 -4.21
CA LYS A 50 4.56 14.00 -5.47
C LYS A 50 5.50 13.49 -6.56
N ASP A 51 5.14 12.37 -7.15
CA ASP A 51 5.68 11.89 -8.42
C ASP A 51 5.08 12.68 -9.59
N PRO A 52 5.89 13.16 -10.56
CA PRO A 52 5.40 13.95 -11.69
C PRO A 52 4.39 13.23 -12.59
N LYS A 53 4.45 11.89 -12.67
CA LYS A 53 3.59 11.07 -13.53
C LYS A 53 2.39 10.50 -12.78
N TYR A 54 2.58 10.07 -11.54
CA TYR A 54 1.59 9.30 -10.78
C TYR A 54 0.98 10.03 -9.59
N GLY A 55 1.42 11.26 -9.29
CA GLY A 55 0.92 12.04 -8.16
C GLY A 55 1.49 11.58 -6.82
N LYS A 56 0.69 11.51 -5.75
CA LYS A 56 1.19 11.17 -4.41
C LYS A 56 1.86 9.80 -4.40
N ASN A 57 3.07 9.74 -3.85
CA ASN A 57 3.82 8.51 -3.70
C ASN A 57 3.60 7.88 -2.31
N TRP A 58 2.76 6.85 -2.28
CA TRP A 58 2.38 6.11 -1.09
C TRP A 58 3.47 5.16 -0.59
N GLU A 59 4.49 4.89 -1.40
CA GLU A 59 5.50 3.86 -1.16
C GLU A 59 6.74 4.42 -0.43
N THR A 60 6.61 5.61 0.15
CA THR A 60 7.70 6.36 0.77
C THR A 60 7.62 6.30 2.29
N PRO A 61 8.74 6.05 2.98
CA PRO A 61 8.79 6.07 4.44
C PRO A 61 8.34 7.40 5.05
N GLU A 62 8.58 8.51 4.36
CA GLU A 62 8.15 9.85 4.78
C GLU A 62 6.62 9.95 4.91
N GLY A 63 5.90 9.15 4.12
CA GLY A 63 4.45 9.03 4.16
C GLY A 63 3.91 8.27 5.37
N VAL A 64 4.74 7.59 6.16
CA VAL A 64 4.29 6.76 7.30
C VAL A 64 4.53 7.48 8.63
N ASP A 65 3.52 7.55 9.50
CA ASP A 65 3.71 8.00 10.88
C ASP A 65 4.15 6.84 11.80
N PHE A 66 5.42 6.46 11.70
CA PHE A 66 6.00 5.39 12.52
C PHE A 66 5.87 5.67 14.03
N ARG A 67 5.96 6.95 14.43
CA ARG A 67 5.83 7.34 15.84
C ARG A 67 4.43 7.06 16.37
N ALA A 68 3.39 7.39 15.59
CA ALA A 68 2.01 7.07 15.95
C ALA A 68 1.81 5.55 16.05
N LEU A 69 2.32 4.77 15.08
CA LEU A 69 2.23 3.31 15.12
C LEU A 69 2.94 2.70 16.34
N VAL A 70 4.15 3.16 16.66
CA VAL A 70 4.90 2.74 17.86
C VAL A 70 4.11 3.06 19.13
N SER A 71 3.60 4.29 19.25
CA SER A 71 2.82 4.73 20.41
C SER A 71 1.57 3.88 20.60
N ASP A 72 0.83 3.63 19.53
CA ASP A 72 -0.38 2.82 19.56
C ASP A 72 -0.07 1.37 19.92
N LEU A 73 0.99 0.78 19.36
CA LEU A 73 1.40 -0.59 19.68
C LEU A 73 1.84 -0.73 21.14
N GLN A 74 2.54 0.25 21.71
CA GLN A 74 2.90 0.30 23.13
C GLN A 74 1.65 0.37 24.02
N TRP A 75 0.68 1.20 23.63
CA TRP A 75 -0.58 1.32 24.34
C TRP A 75 -1.38 0.01 24.32
N VAL A 76 -1.49 -0.64 23.15
CA VAL A 76 -2.16 -1.95 23.01
C VAL A 76 -1.50 -2.99 23.91
N ALA A 77 -0.18 -3.15 23.81
CA ALA A 77 0.56 -4.13 24.59
C ALA A 77 0.43 -3.89 26.10
N THR A 78 0.58 -2.64 26.55
CA THR A 78 0.45 -2.28 27.96
C THR A 78 -0.95 -2.55 28.50
N THR A 79 -1.98 -2.17 27.74
CA THR A 79 -3.38 -2.41 28.10
C THR A 79 -3.66 -3.89 28.29
N LEU A 80 -3.30 -4.71 27.31
CA LEU A 80 -3.54 -6.16 27.34
C LEU A 80 -2.69 -6.91 28.37
N SER A 81 -1.52 -6.37 28.72
CA SER A 81 -0.66 -6.94 29.78
C SER A 81 -1.28 -6.82 31.18
N ARG A 82 -2.17 -5.84 31.40
CA ARG A 82 -2.74 -5.52 32.72
C ARG A 82 -4.23 -5.82 32.83
N ALA A 83 -4.93 -5.95 31.71
CA ALA A 83 -6.36 -6.17 31.71
C ALA A 83 -6.73 -7.59 32.17
N SER A 84 -7.74 -7.72 33.02
CA SER A 84 -8.33 -9.02 33.38
C SER A 84 -9.22 -9.57 32.27
N ASN A 85 -9.82 -8.69 31.48
CA ASN A 85 -10.74 -9.00 30.39
C ASN A 85 -10.32 -8.24 29.13
N VAL A 86 -10.67 -8.74 27.97
CA VAL A 86 -10.53 -8.01 26.71
C VAL A 86 -11.32 -6.69 26.81
N PRO A 87 -10.72 -5.52 26.53
CA PRO A 87 -11.44 -4.25 26.57
C PRO A 87 -12.66 -4.22 25.65
N GLU A 88 -13.62 -3.34 25.93
CA GLU A 88 -14.81 -3.15 25.07
C GLU A 88 -14.46 -2.56 23.70
N ALA A 89 -13.40 -1.77 23.62
CA ALA A 89 -12.88 -1.19 22.40
C ALA A 89 -11.36 -1.10 22.44
N MET A 90 -10.75 -1.31 21.27
CA MET A 90 -9.31 -1.17 21.05
C MET A 90 -9.10 -0.40 19.75
N GLU A 91 -9.03 0.93 19.83
CA GLU A 91 -8.96 1.80 18.65
C GLU A 91 -7.53 2.23 18.34
N VAL A 92 -7.11 2.07 17.08
CA VAL A 92 -5.73 2.23 16.64
C VAL A 92 -5.69 2.92 15.28
N GLY A 93 -4.72 3.80 15.05
CA GLY A 93 -4.61 4.55 13.80
C GLY A 93 -4.46 6.05 14.01
N LEU A 94 -4.46 6.80 12.91
CA LEU A 94 -4.38 8.25 12.93
C LEU A 94 -5.65 8.87 13.53
N ALA A 95 -5.50 10.05 14.13
CA ALA A 95 -6.61 10.79 14.72
C ALA A 95 -7.73 11.06 13.69
N GLY A 96 -8.95 10.63 14.01
CA GLY A 96 -10.13 10.75 13.15
C GLY A 96 -10.30 9.62 12.13
N PHE A 97 -9.37 8.66 12.09
CA PHE A 97 -9.36 7.50 11.20
C PHE A 97 -9.02 6.20 11.96
N GLU A 98 -9.28 6.18 13.27
CA GLU A 98 -9.02 5.01 14.09
C GLU A 98 -9.89 3.82 13.71
N MET A 99 -9.27 2.64 13.76
CA MET A 99 -9.91 1.36 13.52
C MET A 99 -10.02 0.59 14.84
N ASN A 100 -11.21 0.08 15.14
CA ASN A 100 -11.35 -0.89 16.22
C ASN A 100 -10.73 -2.22 15.78
N ILE A 101 -9.68 -2.67 16.48
CA ILE A 101 -8.96 -3.90 16.17
C ILE A 101 -9.48 -5.11 16.94
N LEU A 102 -10.56 -5.02 17.71
CA LEU A 102 -11.11 -6.21 18.35
C LEU A 102 -11.67 -7.18 17.29
N ARG A 103 -11.31 -8.46 17.41
CA ARG A 103 -12.03 -9.51 16.68
C ARG A 103 -13.45 -9.62 17.23
N LYS A 104 -14.38 -9.97 16.34
CA LYS A 104 -15.80 -10.11 16.68
C LYS A 104 -15.97 -11.04 17.89
N ASN A 105 -16.87 -10.66 18.79
CA ASN A 105 -17.24 -11.42 19.99
C ASN A 105 -16.09 -11.67 20.97
N GLN A 106 -15.03 -10.84 20.95
CA GLN A 106 -13.94 -10.95 21.94
C GLN A 106 -14.08 -9.97 23.11
N ALA A 107 -14.81 -8.87 22.95
CA ALA A 107 -15.03 -7.88 24.02
C ALA A 107 -15.56 -8.53 25.30
N GLY A 108 -15.00 -8.13 26.45
CA GLY A 108 -15.39 -8.64 27.77
C GLY A 108 -14.90 -10.06 28.09
N ARG A 109 -14.34 -10.81 27.12
CA ARG A 109 -13.83 -12.17 27.35
C ARG A 109 -12.71 -12.15 28.40
N PRO A 110 -12.71 -13.06 29.39
CA PRO A 110 -11.62 -13.16 30.36
C PRO A 110 -10.30 -13.48 29.64
N LEU A 111 -9.24 -12.74 29.99
CA LEU A 111 -7.90 -13.00 29.50
C LEU A 111 -7.21 -13.99 30.43
N THR A 112 -6.78 -15.13 29.90
CA THR A 112 -6.07 -16.17 30.69
C THR A 112 -4.64 -15.74 31.01
N CYS A 113 -3.87 -16.49 31.80
CA CYS A 113 -2.45 -16.18 32.03
C CYS A 113 -1.55 -16.49 30.82
N ALA A 114 -2.10 -17.04 29.73
CA ALA A 114 -1.35 -17.30 28.51
C ALA A 114 -0.89 -15.98 27.85
N PRO A 115 0.28 -15.98 27.18
CA PRO A 115 0.70 -14.81 26.41
C PRO A 115 -0.31 -14.42 25.34
N ILE A 116 -0.56 -13.12 25.19
CA ILE A 116 -1.39 -12.59 24.10
C ILE A 116 -0.49 -12.32 22.90
N VAL A 117 -0.92 -12.76 21.71
CA VAL A 117 -0.22 -12.49 20.47
C VAL A 117 -0.83 -11.29 19.75
N ILE A 118 0.01 -10.32 19.38
CA ILE A 118 -0.33 -9.17 18.54
C ILE A 118 0.38 -9.34 17.20
N ILE A 119 -0.33 -9.13 16.09
CA ILE A 119 0.24 -9.21 14.75
C ILE A 119 0.20 -7.83 14.12
N VAL A 120 1.32 -7.39 13.55
CA VAL A 120 1.45 -6.12 12.82
C VAL A 120 1.98 -6.42 11.43
N GLU A 121 1.39 -5.80 10.40
CA GLU A 121 1.78 -6.05 9.02
C GLU A 121 1.93 -4.76 8.20
N GLY A 122 2.86 -4.74 7.24
CA GLY A 122 3.05 -3.57 6.38
C GLY A 122 4.20 -3.71 5.39
N PHE A 123 4.14 -2.96 4.28
CA PHE A 123 5.15 -3.05 3.21
C PHE A 123 6.46 -2.28 3.51
N LEU A 124 6.44 -1.35 4.47
CA LEU A 124 7.60 -0.64 5.03
C LEU A 124 7.76 -0.92 6.53
N LEU A 125 7.15 -2.01 7.03
CA LEU A 125 7.07 -2.27 8.47
C LEU A 125 8.44 -2.36 9.14
N PHE A 126 9.45 -2.85 8.41
CA PHE A 126 10.80 -2.96 8.95
C PHE A 126 11.71 -1.76 8.63
N TYR A 127 11.15 -0.67 8.11
CA TYR A 127 11.95 0.51 7.75
C TYR A 127 12.42 1.31 8.97
N ASP A 128 11.58 1.40 10.01
CA ASP A 128 11.87 2.11 11.24
C ASP A 128 12.46 1.17 12.31
N THR A 129 13.61 1.54 12.86
CA THR A 129 14.33 0.70 13.83
C THR A 129 13.63 0.60 15.18
N ALA A 130 12.95 1.66 15.62
CA ALA A 130 12.23 1.65 16.89
C ALA A 130 11.04 0.69 16.81
N LEU A 131 10.28 0.73 15.71
CA LEU A 131 9.21 -0.22 15.43
C LEU A 131 9.73 -1.65 15.31
N CYS A 132 10.83 -1.89 14.58
CA CYS A 132 11.45 -3.21 14.48
C CYS A 132 11.82 -3.80 15.84
N GLY A 133 12.36 -2.96 16.74
CA GLY A 133 12.77 -3.36 18.08
C GLY A 133 11.61 -3.76 18.99
N MET A 134 10.36 -3.48 18.61
CA MET A 134 9.18 -3.92 19.35
C MET A 134 8.76 -5.37 19.06
N PHE A 135 9.20 -5.93 17.92
CA PHE A 135 8.77 -7.27 17.52
C PHE A 135 9.62 -8.35 18.20
N ASN A 136 8.95 -9.38 18.69
CA ASN A 136 9.59 -10.60 19.17
C ASN A 136 9.91 -11.58 18.03
N SER A 137 9.29 -11.40 16.87
CA SER A 137 9.52 -12.21 15.68
C SER A 137 9.31 -11.40 14.41
N HIS A 138 10.28 -11.50 13.51
CA HIS A 138 10.29 -10.81 12.23
C HIS A 138 10.07 -11.83 11.11
N MET A 139 9.11 -11.58 10.24
CA MET A 139 8.86 -12.37 9.03
C MET A 139 8.91 -11.48 7.80
N TRP A 140 9.63 -11.93 6.78
CA TRP A 140 9.71 -11.30 5.47
C TRP A 140 9.10 -12.22 4.42
N LEU A 141 7.88 -11.89 4.00
CA LEU A 141 7.14 -12.61 2.95
C LEU A 141 7.31 -11.89 1.62
N GLU A 142 8.01 -12.51 0.69
CA GLU A 142 8.36 -11.93 -0.61
C GLU A 142 7.95 -12.86 -1.74
N ALA A 143 7.49 -12.29 -2.85
CA ALA A 143 7.21 -13.02 -4.09
C ALA A 143 7.79 -12.22 -5.27
N ASN A 144 7.92 -12.85 -6.43
CA ASN A 144 8.37 -12.15 -7.63
C ASN A 144 7.39 -11.06 -8.10
N TYR A 145 7.91 -10.15 -8.92
CA TYR A 145 7.19 -8.99 -9.45
C TYR A 145 5.85 -9.38 -10.07
N GLU A 146 5.85 -10.41 -10.91
CA GLU A 146 4.70 -10.86 -11.70
C GLU A 146 3.59 -11.37 -10.78
N THR A 147 3.94 -12.16 -9.76
CA THR A 147 3.01 -12.66 -8.75
C THR A 147 2.39 -11.50 -7.96
N CYS A 148 3.22 -10.56 -7.50
CA CYS A 148 2.77 -9.39 -6.77
C CYS A 148 1.84 -8.49 -7.61
N LEU A 149 2.20 -8.21 -8.87
CA LEU A 149 1.39 -7.44 -9.81
C LEU A 149 0.05 -8.13 -10.10
N GLY A 150 0.08 -9.43 -10.42
CA GLY A 150 -1.12 -10.21 -10.72
C GLY A 150 -2.09 -10.23 -9.53
N ARG A 151 -1.58 -10.43 -8.30
CA ARG A 151 -2.38 -10.36 -7.08
C ARG A 151 -2.92 -8.94 -6.82
N ARG A 152 -2.12 -7.89 -7.05
CA ARG A 152 -2.60 -6.50 -6.95
C ARG A 152 -3.69 -6.20 -7.99
N HIS A 153 -3.59 -6.72 -9.22
CA HIS A 153 -4.63 -6.55 -10.22
C HIS A 153 -5.94 -7.27 -9.84
N LYS A 154 -5.82 -8.45 -9.22
CA LYS A 154 -6.98 -9.24 -8.77
C LYS A 154 -7.72 -8.57 -7.61
N ARG A 155 -7.01 -7.82 -6.76
CA ARG A 155 -7.56 -7.06 -5.62
C ARG A 155 -8.53 -5.94 -6.07
N GLY A 156 -9.72 -5.92 -5.47
CA GLY A 156 -10.76 -4.89 -5.69
C GLY A 156 -11.87 -5.30 -6.66
N LYS A 157 -12.94 -4.48 -6.74
CA LYS A 157 -14.11 -4.74 -7.59
C LYS A 157 -13.74 -4.62 -9.08
N ALA A 158 -14.20 -5.58 -9.90
CA ALA A 158 -13.89 -5.65 -11.33
C ALA A 158 -14.22 -4.37 -12.12
N SER A 159 -15.29 -3.67 -11.73
CA SER A 159 -15.77 -2.44 -12.37
C SER A 159 -14.83 -1.23 -12.24
N ARG A 160 -13.74 -1.34 -11.47
CA ARG A 160 -12.77 -0.25 -11.22
C ARG A 160 -11.33 -0.65 -11.55
N LYS A 161 -11.13 -1.77 -12.25
CA LYS A 161 -9.77 -2.23 -12.57
C LYS A 161 -9.21 -1.38 -13.70
N ARG A 162 -8.04 -0.77 -13.42
CA ARG A 162 -7.18 -0.17 -14.46
C ARG A 162 -6.87 -1.24 -15.52
N SER A 163 -6.55 -0.79 -16.73
CA SER A 163 -5.97 -1.71 -17.71
C SER A 163 -4.73 -2.39 -17.12
N VAL A 164 -4.44 -3.59 -17.60
CA VAL A 164 -3.28 -4.36 -17.16
C VAL A 164 -2.00 -3.55 -17.37
N GLU A 165 -1.91 -2.85 -18.50
CA GLU A 165 -0.78 -2.05 -18.90
C GLU A 165 -0.57 -0.83 -17.98
N GLU A 166 -1.63 -0.05 -17.72
CA GLU A 166 -1.54 1.11 -16.81
C GLU A 166 -1.18 0.69 -15.39
N LEU A 167 -1.72 -0.45 -14.93
CA LEU A 167 -1.38 -0.98 -13.62
C LEU A 167 0.08 -1.43 -13.58
N ALA A 168 0.57 -2.12 -14.61
CA ALA A 168 1.94 -2.61 -14.68
C ALA A 168 2.96 -1.46 -14.69
N ASP A 169 2.69 -0.40 -15.46
CA ASP A 169 3.57 0.77 -15.52
C ASP A 169 3.63 1.47 -14.15
N TRP A 170 2.49 1.74 -13.52
CA TRP A 170 2.45 2.31 -12.17
C TRP A 170 3.10 1.39 -11.13
N PHE A 171 2.83 0.09 -11.19
CA PHE A 171 3.35 -0.87 -10.23
C PHE A 171 4.86 -1.02 -10.35
N ASN A 172 5.40 -1.01 -11.56
CA ASN A 172 6.86 -1.00 -11.78
C ASN A 172 7.50 0.28 -11.25
N ASP A 173 6.98 1.43 -11.67
CA ASP A 173 7.63 2.72 -11.46
C ASP A 173 7.48 3.22 -10.01
N MET A 174 6.39 2.85 -9.34
CA MET A 174 6.10 3.28 -7.97
C MET A 174 6.31 2.13 -6.98
N VAL A 175 5.52 1.07 -7.06
CA VAL A 175 5.46 0.04 -6.00
C VAL A 175 6.73 -0.79 -5.95
N TRP A 176 7.13 -1.37 -7.07
CA TRP A 176 8.26 -2.30 -7.13
C TRP A 176 9.60 -1.59 -7.01
N SER A 177 9.76 -0.43 -7.66
CA SER A 177 10.98 0.38 -7.54
C SER A 177 11.25 0.78 -6.09
N HIS A 178 10.22 1.20 -5.34
CA HIS A 178 10.36 1.59 -3.94
C HIS A 178 10.53 0.39 -3.02
N HIS A 179 9.89 -0.75 -3.32
CA HIS A 179 10.19 -2.01 -2.65
C HIS A 179 11.68 -2.35 -2.75
N LEU A 180 12.24 -2.39 -3.96
CA LEU A 180 13.65 -2.70 -4.18
C LEU A 180 14.57 -1.70 -3.48
N LYS A 181 14.26 -0.39 -3.58
CA LYS A 181 15.01 0.69 -2.92
C LYS A 181 15.06 0.50 -1.41
N ASN A 182 13.93 0.18 -0.79
CA ASN A 182 13.82 0.13 0.67
C ASN A 182 14.16 -1.25 1.26
N ARG A 183 14.15 -2.32 0.44
CA ARG A 183 14.34 -3.71 0.86
C ARG A 183 15.60 -3.92 1.69
N VAL A 184 16.76 -3.42 1.23
CA VAL A 184 18.04 -3.65 1.93
C VAL A 184 17.99 -3.06 3.35
N LYS A 185 17.51 -1.83 3.50
CA LYS A 185 17.37 -1.17 4.81
C LYS A 185 16.39 -1.91 5.72
N GLN A 186 15.24 -2.30 5.18
CA GLN A 186 14.24 -3.06 5.95
C GLN A 186 14.81 -4.36 6.51
N LEU A 187 15.60 -5.08 5.70
CA LEU A 187 16.20 -6.34 6.12
C LEU A 187 17.38 -6.18 7.06
N ALA A 188 18.11 -5.06 6.98
CA ALA A 188 19.16 -4.74 7.93
C ALA A 188 18.61 -4.42 9.33
N ASN A 189 17.40 -3.86 9.42
CA ASN A 189 16.76 -3.52 10.69
C ASN A 189 16.05 -4.69 11.37
N ALA A 190 15.70 -5.73 10.61
CA ALA A 190 15.06 -6.93 11.12
C ALA A 190 16.12 -7.98 11.46
N PRO A 191 16.36 -8.32 12.73
CA PRO A 191 17.33 -9.35 13.10
C PRO A 191 16.81 -10.74 12.69
N ASP A 192 17.60 -11.45 11.86
CA ASP A 192 17.35 -12.82 11.39
C ASP A 192 15.87 -13.13 11.04
N PRO A 193 15.26 -12.38 10.09
CA PRO A 193 13.85 -12.54 9.79
C PRO A 193 13.60 -13.86 9.06
N LEU A 194 12.55 -14.58 9.45
CA LEU A 194 12.09 -15.74 8.68
C LEU A 194 11.75 -15.31 7.26
N ARG A 195 12.40 -15.93 6.28
CA ARG A 195 12.15 -15.73 4.85
C ARG A 195 11.06 -16.68 4.36
N LEU A 196 10.01 -16.11 3.80
CA LEU A 196 8.89 -16.85 3.23
C LEU A 196 8.76 -16.48 1.75
N ASP A 197 8.61 -17.49 0.89
CA ASP A 197 8.33 -17.30 -0.53
C ASP A 197 6.82 -17.31 -0.75
N GLY A 198 6.28 -16.17 -1.19
CA GLY A 198 4.86 -16.01 -1.47
C GLY A 198 4.37 -16.76 -2.70
N VAL A 199 5.23 -17.46 -3.45
CA VAL A 199 4.86 -18.37 -4.55
C VAL A 199 4.46 -19.76 -4.03
N GLU A 200 4.92 -20.14 -2.84
CA GLU A 200 4.51 -21.38 -2.18
C GLU A 200 3.01 -21.41 -1.85
N THR A 201 2.50 -22.58 -1.45
CA THR A 201 1.09 -22.70 -1.07
C THR A 201 0.80 -21.91 0.21
N PRO A 202 -0.43 -21.37 0.38
CA PRO A 202 -0.80 -20.68 1.61
C PRO A 202 -0.69 -21.54 2.87
N ASP A 203 -0.78 -22.86 2.75
CA ASP A 203 -0.63 -23.81 3.85
C ASP A 203 0.84 -23.96 4.23
N ASP A 204 1.74 -24.21 3.27
CA ASP A 204 3.18 -24.35 3.55
C ASP A 204 3.76 -23.06 4.17
N ILE A 205 3.37 -21.89 3.64
CA ILE A 205 3.78 -20.59 4.18
C ILE A 205 3.30 -20.44 5.63
N PHE A 206 2.05 -20.81 5.89
CA PHE A 206 1.45 -20.70 7.21
C PHE A 206 2.10 -21.65 8.22
N GLU A 207 2.30 -22.92 7.87
CA GLU A 207 2.90 -23.92 8.75
C GLU A 207 4.32 -23.52 9.16
N ARG A 208 5.13 -23.05 8.20
CA ARG A 208 6.48 -22.53 8.49
C ARG A 208 6.44 -21.30 9.40
N ALA A 209 5.56 -20.35 9.11
CA ALA A 209 5.40 -19.15 9.92
C ALA A 209 4.94 -19.48 11.35
N LEU A 210 3.98 -20.40 11.50
CA LEU A 210 3.46 -20.85 12.78
C LEU A 210 4.56 -21.55 13.59
N ALA A 211 5.27 -22.51 12.99
CA ALA A 211 6.36 -23.23 13.65
C ALA A 211 7.47 -22.28 14.12
N TYR A 212 7.84 -21.29 13.30
CA TYR A 212 8.79 -20.24 13.66
C TYR A 212 8.32 -19.42 14.86
N CYS A 213 7.08 -18.91 14.83
CA CYS A 213 6.52 -18.12 15.93
C CYS A 213 6.41 -18.93 17.23
N GLN A 214 5.99 -20.20 17.16
CA GLN A 214 5.94 -21.08 18.32
C GLN A 214 7.33 -21.36 18.90
N LYS A 215 8.35 -21.55 18.05
CA LYS A 215 9.75 -21.70 18.51
C LYS A 215 10.23 -20.43 19.21
N ALA A 216 10.02 -19.26 18.60
CA ALA A 216 10.40 -17.98 19.18
C ALA A 216 9.70 -17.71 20.52
N MET A 217 8.39 -18.02 20.62
CA MET A 217 7.65 -17.91 21.89
C MET A 217 8.18 -18.84 22.97
N ARG A 218 8.59 -20.08 22.65
CA ARG A 218 9.20 -21.00 23.62
C ARG A 218 10.52 -20.45 24.15
N GLN A 219 11.39 -19.97 23.26
CA GLN A 219 12.69 -19.40 23.62
C GLN A 219 12.53 -18.12 24.45
N TRP A 220 11.58 -17.26 24.05
CA TRP A 220 11.25 -16.05 24.78
C TRP A 220 10.71 -16.32 26.19
N ARG A 221 9.96 -17.42 26.37
CA ARG A 221 9.50 -17.84 27.70
C ARG A 221 10.65 -18.18 28.63
N THR A 222 11.67 -18.86 28.11
CA THR A 222 12.85 -19.31 28.88
C THR A 222 13.88 -18.23 29.15
N SER A 223 13.99 -17.21 28.28
CA SER A 223 15.00 -16.14 28.40
C SER A 223 14.61 -14.98 29.31
N SER A 224 13.35 -14.91 29.78
CA SER A 224 12.88 -13.85 30.68
C SER A 224 12.62 -14.42 32.09
N PRO A 225 13.37 -14.01 33.13
CA PRO A 225 13.09 -14.42 34.49
C PRO A 225 11.70 -13.93 34.95
N PRO A 226 11.05 -14.58 35.93
CA PRO A 226 9.87 -14.02 36.57
C PRO A 226 10.26 -12.69 37.21
N ILE A 227 9.52 -11.61 36.91
CA ILE A 227 9.72 -10.33 37.59
C ILE A 227 9.32 -10.52 39.06
N THR A 228 10.30 -10.69 39.94
CA THR A 228 10.07 -10.53 41.38
C THR A 228 9.80 -9.06 41.64
N SER A 229 8.55 -8.76 42.00
CA SER A 229 8.04 -7.44 42.36
C SER A 229 8.91 -6.78 43.44
N THR A 230 9.78 -5.84 43.05
CA THR A 230 10.21 -4.76 43.96
C THR A 230 9.27 -3.58 43.76
N ARG A 231 8.47 -3.31 44.81
CA ARG A 231 7.63 -2.12 44.95
C ARG A 231 8.46 -0.85 44.74
N GLY A 232 8.39 -0.26 43.56
CA GLY A 232 8.93 1.07 43.25
C GLY A 232 7.82 1.91 42.62
N ALA A 233 7.60 3.10 43.16
CA ALA A 233 6.52 4.00 42.79
C ALA A 233 6.45 4.29 41.28
N SER A 234 5.25 4.16 40.70
CA SER A 234 4.96 4.48 39.30
C SER A 234 5.09 5.99 39.04
N PRO A 235 5.81 6.43 37.98
CA PRO A 235 5.66 7.78 37.45
C PRO A 235 4.25 7.96 36.87
N GLY A 236 3.62 9.11 37.13
CA GLY A 236 2.27 9.44 36.69
C GLY A 236 2.01 9.14 35.21
N MET A 237 0.97 8.35 34.96
CA MET A 237 0.56 7.89 33.64
C MET A 237 -0.11 9.05 32.89
N ARG A 238 0.47 9.49 31.78
CA ARG A 238 -0.19 10.44 30.86
C ARG A 238 -1.33 9.74 30.13
N THR A 239 -2.44 10.42 29.95
CA THR A 239 -3.61 9.89 29.22
C THR A 239 -3.30 9.78 27.71
N ARG A 240 -3.98 8.88 26.98
CA ARG A 240 -3.84 8.72 25.51
C ARG A 240 -4.05 10.03 24.74
N ALA A 241 -4.80 10.97 25.31
CA ALA A 241 -5.00 12.31 24.76
C ALA A 241 -3.76 13.21 24.88
N GLU A 242 -2.93 13.03 25.92
CA GLU A 242 -1.76 13.86 26.21
C GLU A 242 -0.51 13.48 25.40
N SER A 243 -0.44 12.26 24.87
CA SER A 243 0.64 11.81 23.97
C SER A 243 0.46 12.27 22.53
N ARG A 244 -0.75 12.71 22.15
CA ARG A 244 -1.06 13.28 20.84
C ARG A 244 -0.90 14.81 20.91
N GLY A 245 0.21 15.32 20.38
CA GLY A 245 0.35 16.77 20.13
C GLY A 245 -0.81 17.27 19.27
N ARG A 246 -1.39 18.42 19.63
CA ARG A 246 -2.51 19.05 18.94
C ARG A 246 -2.15 19.28 17.46
N VAL A 247 -2.72 18.49 16.56
CA VAL A 247 -2.72 18.80 15.12
C VAL A 247 -4.00 19.56 14.84
N GLU A 248 -3.89 20.83 14.44
CA GLU A 248 -5.04 21.68 14.14
C GLU A 248 -5.92 21.10 13.02
N GLU A 249 -7.22 21.09 13.29
CA GLU A 249 -8.28 20.74 12.36
C GLU A 249 -8.48 21.84 11.31
N SER A 250 -8.50 21.43 10.05
CA SER A 250 -9.27 22.12 9.00
C SER A 250 -9.38 21.23 7.79
N TRP A 251 -10.22 20.19 7.84
CA TRP A 251 -10.69 19.46 6.65
C TRP A 251 -12.10 18.93 6.88
N ARG A 252 -13.10 19.82 6.81
CA ARG A 252 -14.43 19.47 6.32
C ARG A 252 -14.56 20.07 4.93
N HIS A 253 -14.96 19.23 3.97
CA HIS A 253 -15.18 19.54 2.56
C HIS A 253 -13.92 19.52 1.68
N GLU A 254 -13.46 18.31 1.35
CA GLU A 254 -13.05 17.90 -0.02
C GLU A 254 -12.66 16.41 -0.05
N THR A 255 -13.59 15.54 0.33
CA THR A 255 -13.46 14.08 0.08
C THR A 255 -14.82 13.56 -0.36
N GLY A 256 -15.20 13.92 -1.59
CA GLY A 256 -16.24 13.18 -2.31
C GLY A 256 -15.56 12.06 -3.08
N GLN A 257 -15.40 10.89 -2.44
CA GLN A 257 -15.27 9.57 -3.07
C GLN A 257 -15.17 8.51 -1.96
N ASP A 258 -16.33 7.93 -1.63
CA ASP A 258 -16.49 6.84 -0.68
C ASP A 258 -15.77 5.57 -1.18
N GLU A 259 -14.65 5.22 -0.54
CA GLU A 259 -13.99 3.92 -0.68
C GLU A 259 -14.64 2.94 0.30
N ASP A 260 -15.61 2.20 -0.21
CA ASP A 260 -16.34 1.14 0.48
C ASP A 260 -15.43 -0.09 0.72
N HIS A 261 -14.77 -0.13 1.88
CA HIS A 261 -13.85 -1.18 2.33
C HIS A 261 -14.58 -2.48 2.73
N ARG A 262 -15.16 -3.19 1.75
CA ARG A 262 -15.65 -4.57 1.93
C ARG A 262 -14.82 -5.54 1.09
N TRP A 263 -13.91 -6.25 1.74
CA TRP A 263 -13.08 -7.28 1.11
C TRP A 263 -13.82 -8.61 1.02
N MET A 264 -13.81 -9.21 -0.16
CA MET A 264 -14.26 -10.59 -0.41
C MET A 264 -13.07 -11.53 -0.55
N ASP A 265 -13.26 -12.73 -0.03
CA ASP A 265 -12.41 -13.90 -0.18
C ASP A 265 -12.28 -14.29 -1.66
N THR A 266 -11.06 -14.59 -2.12
CA THR A 266 -10.77 -14.98 -3.51
C THR A 266 -9.99 -16.30 -3.55
N SER A 267 -10.45 -17.29 -2.78
CA SER A 267 -10.07 -18.69 -2.99
C SER A 267 -10.75 -19.25 -4.25
N LYS A 268 -10.22 -18.94 -5.44
CA LYS A 268 -10.38 -19.69 -6.71
C LYS A 268 -9.71 -18.92 -7.85
N ALA A 269 -8.44 -19.23 -8.13
CA ALA A 269 -7.77 -18.82 -9.37
C ALA A 269 -7.30 -20.09 -10.10
N SER A 270 -7.57 -20.17 -11.41
CA SER A 270 -7.19 -21.31 -12.24
C SER A 270 -5.82 -21.08 -12.89
N ARG A 271 -5.09 -22.18 -13.18
CA ARG A 271 -3.74 -22.20 -13.79
C ARG A 271 -3.64 -21.49 -15.16
N ALA A 272 -4.75 -21.28 -15.86
CA ALA A 272 -4.76 -20.69 -17.20
C ALA A 272 -4.46 -19.18 -17.19
N ASP A 273 -4.84 -18.47 -16.13
CA ASP A 273 -4.64 -17.03 -16.04
C ASP A 273 -3.15 -16.70 -15.89
N ASP A 274 -2.38 -17.50 -15.13
CA ASP A 274 -0.97 -17.24 -14.80
C ASP A 274 -0.02 -17.33 -16.02
N CYS A 275 -0.38 -18.10 -17.06
CA CYS A 275 0.42 -18.22 -18.28
C CYS A 275 0.29 -16.99 -19.20
N TRP A 276 -0.91 -16.40 -19.26
CA TRP A 276 -1.17 -15.21 -20.08
C TRP A 276 -0.39 -13.97 -19.59
N TRP A 277 -0.17 -13.86 -18.27
CA TRP A 277 0.62 -12.77 -17.67
C TRP A 277 2.10 -12.84 -18.02
N LYS A 278 2.69 -14.04 -18.03
CA LYS A 278 4.10 -14.26 -18.38
C LYS A 278 4.37 -13.84 -19.83
N ASP A 279 3.53 -14.28 -20.76
CA ASP A 279 3.71 -14.02 -22.20
C ASP A 279 3.65 -12.52 -22.56
N LYS A 280 2.69 -11.77 -21.99
CA LYS A 280 2.56 -10.33 -22.26
C LYS A 280 3.71 -9.51 -21.67
N TYR A 281 4.26 -9.94 -20.54
CA TYR A 281 5.34 -9.25 -19.85
C TYR A 281 6.71 -9.54 -20.48
N GLU A 282 7.02 -10.80 -20.81
CA GLU A 282 8.29 -11.18 -21.45
C GLU A 282 8.46 -10.52 -22.83
N VAL A 283 7.40 -10.47 -23.64
CA VAL A 283 7.37 -9.74 -24.91
C VAL A 283 7.63 -8.25 -24.71
N ARG A 284 7.25 -7.68 -23.56
CA ARG A 284 7.43 -6.26 -23.24
C ARG A 284 8.81 -5.96 -22.66
N GLN A 285 9.40 -6.84 -21.85
CA GLN A 285 10.80 -6.74 -21.42
C GLN A 285 11.75 -6.83 -22.62
N ALA A 286 11.44 -7.68 -23.60
CA ALA A 286 12.16 -7.72 -24.87
C ALA A 286 12.03 -6.39 -25.66
N LYS A 287 10.85 -5.75 -25.67
CA LYS A 287 10.66 -4.42 -26.29
C LYS A 287 11.35 -3.29 -25.53
N ARG A 288 11.42 -3.36 -24.20
CA ARG A 288 12.11 -2.37 -23.35
C ARG A 288 13.64 -2.46 -23.52
N LYS A 289 14.22 -3.67 -23.45
CA LYS A 289 15.63 -3.91 -23.79
C LYS A 289 15.98 -3.43 -25.20
N ARG A 290 15.08 -3.58 -26.17
CA ARG A 290 15.27 -3.03 -27.53
C ARG A 290 15.25 -1.50 -27.59
N ARG A 291 14.47 -0.82 -26.75
CA ARG A 291 14.45 0.65 -26.66
C ARG A 291 15.68 1.20 -25.93
N GLU A 292 16.10 0.53 -24.86
CA GLU A 292 17.30 0.88 -24.10
C GLU A 292 18.59 0.61 -24.93
N ASN A 293 18.66 -0.52 -25.65
CA ASN A 293 19.79 -0.82 -26.55
C ASN A 293 19.76 -0.03 -27.86
N GLY A 294 18.57 0.29 -28.39
CA GLY A 294 18.40 1.12 -29.58
C GLY A 294 18.71 2.61 -29.39
N SER A 295 19.03 3.02 -28.16
CA SER A 295 19.46 4.38 -27.82
C SER A 295 21.00 4.53 -27.81
N VAL A 296 21.75 3.43 -27.99
CA VAL A 296 23.23 3.42 -27.91
C VAL A 296 23.91 3.24 -29.28
N GLU A 297 23.19 2.79 -30.32
CA GLU A 297 23.74 2.64 -31.69
C GLU A 297 23.13 3.65 -32.67
N GLY A 298 23.45 4.93 -32.49
CA GLY A 298 22.98 6.02 -33.35
C GLY A 298 24.03 7.09 -33.55
N GLY A 299 25.27 6.71 -33.85
CA GLY A 299 26.37 7.67 -33.95
C GLY A 299 27.64 7.12 -34.58
N GLU A 300 27.57 6.45 -35.73
CA GLU A 300 28.75 6.29 -36.60
C GLU A 300 28.34 6.42 -38.08
N VAL A 301 28.76 7.53 -38.69
CA VAL A 301 28.60 7.82 -40.11
C VAL A 301 29.64 7.01 -40.88
N VAL A 302 29.21 5.94 -41.54
CA VAL A 302 30.07 5.20 -42.48
C VAL A 302 30.14 5.94 -43.82
N HIS A 303 31.24 6.62 -44.08
CA HIS A 303 31.64 7.02 -45.43
C HIS A 303 32.08 5.78 -46.22
N LYS A 304 31.20 5.26 -47.09
CA LYS A 304 31.55 4.20 -48.04
C LYS A 304 31.92 4.82 -49.39
N ILE A 305 33.23 4.99 -49.57
CA ILE A 305 33.89 5.28 -50.85
C ILE A 305 33.53 4.15 -51.84
N ARG A 306 32.78 4.49 -52.90
CA ARG A 306 32.49 3.58 -54.01
C ARG A 306 33.62 3.71 -55.04
N ARG A 307 34.52 2.71 -55.07
CA ARG A 307 35.46 2.50 -56.18
C ARG A 307 34.68 2.06 -57.42
N ARG A 308 34.81 2.79 -58.53
CA ARG A 308 34.66 2.27 -59.91
C ARG A 308 35.78 2.87 -60.76
N LEU A 309 36.56 1.99 -61.38
CA LEU A 309 37.57 2.27 -62.41
C LEU A 309 36.96 2.03 -63.81
N PRO A 310 37.61 2.44 -64.92
CA PRO A 310 37.04 3.41 -65.85
C PRO A 310 36.74 2.83 -67.25
N SER A 311 35.99 3.59 -68.07
CA SER A 311 36.00 3.45 -69.53
C SER A 311 35.78 4.81 -70.21
N THR A 312 36.90 5.42 -70.61
CA THR A 312 37.22 5.99 -71.92
C THR A 312 36.20 6.79 -72.77
N HIS A 313 36.64 8.03 -73.06
CA HIS A 313 36.59 8.80 -74.31
C HIS A 313 35.30 9.54 -74.74
N GLY A 314 35.45 10.85 -75.03
CA GLY A 314 34.52 11.61 -75.88
C GLY A 314 34.35 13.10 -75.57
N ASP A 315 35.38 13.90 -75.83
CA ASP A 315 35.42 15.31 -76.30
C ASP A 315 34.32 16.37 -76.05
N SER A 316 34.84 17.52 -75.61
CA SER A 316 34.67 18.90 -76.16
C SER A 316 33.56 19.85 -75.67
N MET A 317 34.04 21.06 -75.31
CA MET A 317 33.47 22.43 -75.50
C MET A 317 32.08 22.76 -74.91
N SER A 318 31.72 23.98 -74.49
CA SER A 318 32.36 25.25 -74.14
C SER A 318 31.24 26.20 -73.64
N ARG A 319 31.61 27.19 -72.81
CA ARG A 319 31.05 28.56 -72.68
C ARG A 319 29.61 28.83 -72.17
N HIS A 320 29.62 29.71 -71.15
CA HIS A 320 28.81 30.93 -70.94
C HIS A 320 27.29 30.85 -70.70
N GLY A 321 26.84 31.68 -69.75
CA GLY A 321 25.50 32.27 -69.81
C GLY A 321 24.85 32.58 -68.47
N SER A 322 25.14 33.77 -67.93
CA SER A 322 24.36 34.46 -66.90
C SER A 322 22.86 34.52 -67.22
N ARG A 323 22.00 34.49 -66.19
CA ARG A 323 20.93 35.50 -66.00
C ARG A 323 20.13 35.33 -64.70
N GLU A 324 19.91 36.49 -64.09
CA GLU A 324 18.94 36.82 -63.04
C GLU A 324 17.50 36.40 -63.39
N ALA A 325 16.67 36.15 -62.37
CA ALA A 325 15.62 37.10 -61.96
C ALA A 325 14.60 36.51 -60.95
N SER A 326 14.11 37.42 -60.09
CA SER A 326 12.71 37.48 -59.57
C SER A 326 12.30 36.52 -58.44
N ARG A 327 12.41 36.91 -57.17
CA ARG A 327 11.38 37.61 -56.35
C ARG A 327 9.95 37.03 -56.39
N ARG A 328 9.53 36.33 -55.33
CA ARG A 328 8.54 36.79 -54.30
C ARG A 328 8.12 35.64 -53.34
N PRO A 329 7.73 35.95 -52.09
CA PRO A 329 7.58 34.99 -51.01
C PRO A 329 6.17 34.39 -50.91
N LYS A 330 6.06 33.13 -50.46
CA LYS A 330 4.79 32.48 -50.12
C LYS A 330 4.44 32.72 -48.65
N THR A 331 3.30 33.35 -48.41
CA THR A 331 2.62 33.48 -47.10
C THR A 331 1.88 32.18 -46.73
N PRO A 332 1.66 31.90 -45.42
CA PRO A 332 1.05 30.66 -44.95
C PRO A 332 -0.49 30.71 -44.94
N PRO A 333 -1.20 29.56 -44.97
CA PRO A 333 -2.65 29.53 -45.01
C PRO A 333 -3.30 29.83 -43.64
N ARG A 334 -4.36 30.64 -43.70
CA ARG A 334 -5.26 31.00 -42.58
C ARG A 334 -6.26 29.87 -42.29
N ARG A 335 -6.59 29.71 -41.00
CA ARG A 335 -7.76 28.97 -40.48
C ARG A 335 -9.08 29.62 -40.95
N PRO A 336 -10.15 28.85 -41.17
CA PRO A 336 -11.50 29.37 -41.08
C PRO A 336 -12.06 29.22 -39.65
N ALA A 337 -12.81 30.23 -39.23
CA ALA A 337 -13.55 30.28 -37.98
C ALA A 337 -15.06 30.39 -38.28
N LYS A 338 -15.84 29.87 -37.31
CA LYS A 338 -17.27 30.09 -37.01
C LYS A 338 -18.28 29.32 -37.87
N GLU A 339 -19.12 28.54 -37.19
CA GLU A 339 -20.50 28.99 -36.94
C GLU A 339 -21.09 28.35 -35.66
N LYS A 340 -21.95 29.11 -34.99
CA LYS A 340 -22.61 28.82 -33.70
C LYS A 340 -23.97 28.16 -33.97
N ALA A 341 -24.41 27.27 -33.08
CA ALA A 341 -25.83 27.02 -32.87
C ALA A 341 -26.10 26.78 -31.37
N ASP A 342 -26.94 27.65 -30.81
CA ASP A 342 -27.54 27.58 -29.48
C ASP A 342 -28.56 26.43 -29.39
N ALA A 343 -28.53 25.67 -28.30
CA ALA A 343 -29.72 24.98 -27.80
C ALA A 343 -29.62 24.76 -26.28
N ASN A 344 -30.42 25.56 -25.61
CA ASN A 344 -30.61 25.70 -24.17
C ASN A 344 -31.38 24.49 -23.59
N ARG A 345 -30.84 23.80 -22.56
CA ARG A 345 -31.64 22.97 -21.62
C ARG A 345 -30.87 22.68 -20.32
N ARG A 346 -31.26 23.37 -19.24
CA ARG A 346 -30.86 23.10 -17.84
C ARG A 346 -31.67 21.92 -17.26
N PRO A 347 -31.11 21.10 -16.36
CA PRO A 347 -31.89 20.32 -15.41
C PRO A 347 -32.07 21.05 -14.07
N LYS A 348 -33.26 20.84 -13.48
CA LYS A 348 -33.79 21.45 -12.26
C LYS A 348 -33.25 20.77 -10.99
N THR A 349 -32.88 21.56 -10.00
CA THR A 349 -32.68 21.19 -8.58
C THR A 349 -34.02 21.01 -7.85
N PRO A 350 -34.16 20.08 -6.88
CA PRO A 350 -35.25 20.12 -5.91
C PRO A 350 -34.83 20.81 -4.61
N ALA A 351 -35.70 21.70 -4.14
CA ALA A 351 -35.57 22.51 -2.94
C ALA A 351 -35.91 21.74 -1.66
N ARG A 352 -35.19 22.07 -0.59
CA ARG A 352 -35.58 21.83 0.80
C ARG A 352 -36.87 22.61 1.13
N ARG A 353 -37.80 21.98 1.84
CA ARG A 353 -38.76 22.67 2.72
C ARG A 353 -38.87 21.92 4.03
N GLN A 354 -38.78 22.67 5.11
CA GLN A 354 -38.88 22.25 6.49
C GLN A 354 -40.01 23.07 7.13
N VAL A 355 -40.64 22.50 8.17
CA VAL A 355 -41.53 23.14 9.18
C VAL A 355 -42.98 23.32 8.67
N GLU A 356 -44.07 22.92 9.34
CA GLU A 356 -44.40 23.09 10.77
C GLU A 356 -45.61 22.25 11.26
N LYS A 357 -45.59 21.90 12.56
CA LYS A 357 -46.64 21.65 13.59
C LYS A 357 -48.06 21.17 13.20
N GLY A 358 -48.51 20.12 13.91
CA GLY A 358 -49.92 19.78 14.11
C GLY A 358 -50.13 18.83 15.29
N ARG A 359 -50.84 19.31 16.31
CA ARG A 359 -51.07 18.74 17.65
C ARG A 359 -52.36 17.90 17.64
N ALA A 360 -52.38 16.69 18.22
CA ALA A 360 -53.61 16.07 18.73
C ALA A 360 -53.33 15.00 19.79
N ARG A 361 -53.97 15.17 20.96
CA ARG A 361 -54.05 14.26 22.11
C ARG A 361 -55.09 13.16 21.85
N CYS A 362 -54.95 11.99 22.50
CA CYS A 362 -55.87 11.50 23.56
C CYS A 362 -55.68 10.02 23.91
N GLY A 363 -55.68 9.74 25.24
CA GLY A 363 -56.05 8.49 25.95
C GLY A 363 -55.17 7.26 25.73
N GLY A 364 -54.67 6.52 26.72
CA GLY A 364 -55.08 6.29 28.10
C GLY A 364 -55.32 4.78 28.31
N ARG A 365 -54.91 4.25 29.48
CA ARG A 365 -55.10 2.87 30.03
C ARG A 365 -54.12 1.78 29.54
N ALA A 366 -53.59 0.88 30.36
CA ALA A 366 -53.42 0.76 31.82
C ALA A 366 -52.45 -0.40 32.09
N GLU A 367 -51.67 -0.27 33.17
CA GLU A 367 -50.96 -1.37 33.82
C GLU A 367 -51.95 -2.40 34.40
N LYS A 368 -51.55 -3.69 34.38
CA LYS A 368 -51.65 -4.65 35.50
C LYS A 368 -51.18 -6.05 35.04
N LYS A 369 -49.97 -6.43 35.40
CA LYS A 369 -49.63 -7.43 36.44
C LYS A 369 -48.17 -7.85 36.33
#